data_AF-G0M8L2-F1
#
_entry.id   AF-G0M8L2-F1
#
_cell.length_a   1.000
_cell.length_b   1.000
_cell.length_c   1.000
_cell.angle_alpha   90.00
_cell.angle_beta   90.00
_cell.angle_gamma   90.00
#
_symmetry.space_group_name_H-M   'P 1'
#
loop_
_entity.id
_entity.type
_entity.pdbx_description
1 polymer ?
#
loop_
_entity_poly.entity_id
_entity_poly.type
_entity_poly.pdbx_seq_one_letter_code
_entity_poly.pdbx_strand_id
1 'polypeptide(L)'
;MGMCFLRGWKGVLGRKLFVFATILFAASIVYFYIDIPLKLNTGVTEEGPTYNDIYTYDETTTIENKPVQRFDKPFNKSSNDVIVFVHIQKTAGTTFEKFLVRYQQSLPCKCQAHKKRCNCGRNASNETWLFSRYSTGWVCGLHADFTELVVNSCVERVLDKQAGHKKKRNYFYTTFLRNPTDRFISEFRHVQRGATWISSKHVCDGRPASVNDLPTCFDPRIGWEGVSLEEFISCPYNLAFNRQTRMLSNLSLVGCYEHLRKPSYEQDKIMMDSAKMNLRNMAFFGIKERMDDSQFYFENTFDMKFSRKMSVWGKSKSNDTVLTESQLAYIQNVNKLDWELYEYAVKLFDERVSLLRQKQRMRG
;
A
#
# COMPACT_ATOMS: atom_id res chain seq x y z
N MET A 1 -68.04 33.78 40.89
CA MET A 1 -67.93 32.79 39.78
C MET A 1 -66.95 33.33 38.76
N GLY A 2 -65.89 32.69 38.28
CA GLY A 2 -65.35 31.37 38.53
C GLY A 2 -63.91 31.31 37.97
N MET A 3 -63.05 30.63 38.72
CA MET A 3 -61.81 29.90 38.41
C MET A 3 -60.85 30.36 37.28
N CYS A 4 -59.64 30.74 37.70
CA CYS A 4 -58.39 30.58 36.96
C CYS A 4 -58.12 29.11 36.58
N PHE A 5 -57.59 28.88 35.37
CA PHE A 5 -56.93 27.63 34.99
C PHE A 5 -55.50 27.91 34.49
N LEU A 6 -54.51 27.45 35.26
CA LEU A 6 -53.11 27.31 34.88
C LEU A 6 -52.89 25.90 34.28
N ARG A 7 -52.42 25.84 33.04
CA ARG A 7 -51.89 24.66 32.34
C ARG A 7 -50.81 25.21 31.41
N GLY A 8 -49.56 24.75 31.33
CA GLY A 8 -48.87 23.61 31.91
C GLY A 8 -47.40 23.73 31.51
N TRP A 9 -46.52 23.92 32.48
CA TRP A 9 -45.06 23.97 32.28
C TRP A 9 -44.41 22.82 33.06
N LYS A 10 -44.75 21.59 32.68
CA LYS A 10 -44.13 20.36 33.20
C LYS A 10 -44.02 19.35 32.06
N GLY A 11 -42.98 19.46 31.24
CA GLY A 11 -42.77 18.54 30.11
C GLY A 11 -41.36 18.46 29.54
N VAL A 12 -40.51 19.46 29.78
CA VAL A 12 -39.17 19.52 29.16
C VAL A 12 -38.04 19.10 30.10
N LEU A 13 -38.23 19.18 31.42
CA LEU A 13 -37.19 18.84 32.40
C LEU A 13 -37.05 17.32 32.65
N GLY A 14 -38.17 16.57 32.58
CA GLY A 14 -38.17 15.13 32.83
C GLY A 14 -37.51 14.29 31.73
N ARG A 15 -37.61 14.70 30.46
CA ARG A 15 -36.98 13.98 29.34
C ARG A 15 -35.46 14.08 29.34
N LYS A 16 -34.89 15.23 29.75
CA LYS A 16 -33.43 15.39 29.83
C LYS A 16 -32.82 14.63 31.02
N LEU A 17 -33.54 14.53 32.14
CA LEU A 17 -33.10 13.72 33.29
C LEU A 17 -33.07 12.22 32.96
N PHE A 18 -34.07 11.72 32.22
CA PHE A 18 -34.16 10.30 31.87
C PHE A 18 -33.06 9.85 30.89
N VAL A 19 -32.67 10.72 29.96
CA VAL A 19 -31.55 10.45 29.02
C VAL A 19 -30.20 10.50 29.74
N PHE A 20 -30.00 11.41 30.70
CA PHE A 20 -28.76 11.43 31.49
C PHE A 20 -28.62 10.22 32.42
N ALA A 21 -29.72 9.79 33.07
CA ALA A 21 -29.71 8.62 33.94
C ALA A 21 -29.43 7.31 33.17
N THR A 22 -29.96 7.18 31.95
CA THR A 22 -29.71 6.00 31.09
C THR A 22 -28.29 5.93 30.57
N ILE A 23 -27.66 7.07 30.24
CA ILE A 23 -26.24 7.12 29.83
C ILE A 23 -25.32 6.76 31.01
N LEU A 24 -25.59 7.26 32.21
CA LEU A 24 -24.80 6.94 33.40
C LEU A 24 -24.94 5.46 33.80
N PHE A 25 -26.15 4.89 33.69
CA PHE A 25 -26.37 3.47 33.99
C PHE A 25 -25.68 2.55 32.96
N ALA A 26 -25.71 2.92 31.67
CA ALA A 26 -25.00 2.16 30.62
C ALA A 26 -23.47 2.24 30.77
N ALA A 27 -22.92 3.40 31.14
CA ALA A 27 -21.48 3.56 31.40
C ALA A 27 -21.01 2.75 32.62
N SER A 28 -21.87 2.63 33.65
CA SER A 28 -21.59 1.84 34.86
C SER A 28 -21.52 0.34 34.56
N ILE A 29 -22.43 -0.17 33.72
CA ILE A 29 -22.45 -1.59 33.31
C ILE A 29 -21.22 -1.93 32.45
N VAL A 30 -20.78 -1.01 31.58
CA VAL A 30 -19.56 -1.19 30.79
C VAL A 30 -18.32 -1.19 31.68
N TYR A 31 -18.27 -0.35 32.72
CA TYR A 31 -17.17 -0.33 33.68
C TYR A 31 -17.07 -1.64 34.49
N PHE A 32 -18.22 -2.20 34.92
CA PHE A 32 -18.26 -3.47 35.65
C PHE A 32 -17.94 -4.71 34.79
N TYR A 33 -18.03 -4.64 33.46
CA TYR A 33 -17.66 -5.74 32.56
C TYR A 33 -16.21 -5.67 32.05
N ILE A 34 -15.45 -4.61 32.36
CA ILE A 34 -14.05 -4.45 31.93
C ILE A 34 -13.06 -4.90 33.02
N ASP A 35 -13.47 -5.05 34.27
CA ASP A 35 -12.62 -5.57 35.37
C ASP A 35 -12.77 -7.10 35.57
N ILE A 36 -12.39 -7.87 34.54
CA ILE A 36 -12.05 -9.29 34.72
C ILE A 36 -10.52 -9.39 34.88
N PRO A 37 -9.99 -9.89 36.02
CA PRO A 37 -8.55 -10.06 36.18
C PRO A 37 -8.06 -11.21 35.29
N LEU A 38 -7.28 -10.87 34.27
CA LEU A 38 -6.48 -11.82 33.50
C LEU A 38 -5.43 -12.44 34.42
N LYS A 39 -5.73 -13.62 34.98
CA LYS A 39 -4.72 -14.51 35.55
C LYS A 39 -3.77 -14.95 34.42
N LEU A 40 -2.58 -14.37 34.39
CA LEU A 40 -1.43 -14.88 33.65
C LEU A 40 -1.01 -16.22 34.24
N ASN A 41 -1.27 -17.31 33.50
CA ASN A 41 -0.68 -18.61 33.78
C ASN A 41 0.56 -18.74 32.87
N THR A 42 1.74 -18.52 33.43
CA THR A 42 3.02 -18.74 32.76
C THR A 42 3.32 -20.24 32.76
N GLY A 43 2.82 -20.93 31.73
CA GLY A 43 3.26 -22.26 31.34
C GLY A 43 4.23 -22.13 30.16
N VAL A 44 5.52 -22.07 30.44
CA VAL A 44 6.58 -22.21 29.45
C VAL A 44 6.51 -23.64 28.92
N THR A 45 6.22 -23.80 27.63
CA THR A 45 6.56 -25.00 26.87
C THR A 45 7.26 -24.52 25.60
N GLU A 46 8.57 -24.72 25.62
CA GLU A 46 9.47 -24.56 24.48
C GLU A 46 9.09 -25.58 23.41
N GLU A 47 9.00 -25.12 22.16
CA GLU A 47 9.38 -25.81 20.92
C GLU A 47 8.82 -24.99 19.75
N GLY A 48 9.55 -23.93 19.39
CA GLY A 48 9.33 -23.19 18.15
C GLY A 48 10.14 -23.84 17.02
N PRO A 49 9.58 -23.95 15.80
CA PRO A 49 10.31 -24.53 14.67
C PRO A 49 11.46 -23.61 14.27
N THR A 50 12.63 -24.22 14.05
CA THR A 50 13.90 -23.60 13.71
C THR A 50 13.82 -22.77 12.43
N TYR A 51 14.13 -21.49 12.57
CA TYR A 51 14.23 -20.49 11.51
C TYR A 51 15.63 -20.58 10.88
N ASN A 52 15.90 -21.62 10.08
CA ASN A 52 17.25 -21.81 9.52
C ASN A 52 17.31 -22.52 8.17
N ASP A 53 16.26 -22.42 7.35
CA ASP A 53 16.37 -22.74 5.93
C ASP A 53 15.67 -21.66 5.11
N ILE A 54 16.37 -21.14 4.12
CA ILE A 54 16.04 -20.06 3.17
C ILE A 54 16.73 -18.73 3.55
N TYR A 55 17.60 -18.28 2.63
CA TYR A 55 18.47 -17.09 2.64
C TYR A 55 19.90 -17.30 3.18
N THR A 56 20.61 -18.29 2.65
CA THR A 56 22.06 -18.19 2.50
C THR A 56 22.37 -17.10 1.46
N TYR A 57 22.86 -15.96 1.94
CA TYR A 57 23.53 -14.95 1.13
C TYR A 57 24.90 -15.50 0.73
N ASP A 58 25.10 -15.75 -0.56
CA ASP A 58 26.43 -16.06 -1.10
C ASP A 58 26.94 -14.83 -1.85
N GLU A 59 27.87 -14.12 -1.23
CA GLU A 59 28.66 -13.04 -1.81
C GLU A 59 29.70 -13.68 -2.74
N THR A 60 29.33 -13.88 -4.01
CA THR A 60 30.19 -13.79 -5.20
C THR A 60 29.50 -14.50 -6.36
N THR A 61 28.73 -13.76 -7.15
CA THR A 61 28.54 -14.16 -8.55
C THR A 61 28.19 -12.95 -9.38
N THR A 62 29.01 -12.77 -10.41
CA THR A 62 28.82 -11.88 -11.54
C THR A 62 27.35 -11.81 -12.00
N ILE A 63 26.91 -10.60 -12.34
CA ILE A 63 25.61 -10.32 -12.94
C ILE A 63 25.59 -10.93 -14.34
N GLU A 64 25.48 -12.25 -14.43
CA GLU A 64 25.23 -12.97 -15.68
C GLU A 64 23.95 -13.78 -15.55
N ASN A 65 22.95 -13.35 -16.32
CA ASN A 65 21.97 -14.21 -16.99
C ASN A 65 21.28 -15.33 -16.19
N LYS A 66 20.93 -15.10 -14.91
CA LYS A 66 19.89 -15.92 -14.28
C LYS A 66 18.51 -15.52 -14.83
N PRO A 67 17.73 -16.46 -15.41
CA PRO A 67 16.43 -16.15 -15.96
C PRO A 67 15.57 -15.50 -14.88
N VAL A 68 14.91 -14.39 -15.23
CA VAL A 68 13.86 -13.75 -14.44
C VAL A 68 13.00 -14.85 -13.84
N GLN A 69 12.75 -14.85 -12.51
CA GLN A 69 11.79 -15.76 -11.88
C GLN A 69 10.47 -15.61 -12.64
N ARG A 70 10.27 -16.52 -13.58
CA ARG A 70 9.10 -16.57 -14.40
C ARG A 70 8.09 -17.23 -13.49
N PHE A 71 6.95 -16.59 -13.29
CA PHE A 71 5.80 -17.32 -12.76
C PHE A 71 5.45 -18.35 -13.83
N ASP A 72 6.11 -19.51 -13.78
CA ASP A 72 5.93 -20.62 -14.74
C ASP A 72 4.51 -21.19 -14.62
N LYS A 73 3.83 -20.87 -13.53
CA LYS A 73 2.43 -21.19 -13.32
C LYS A 73 1.52 -20.02 -13.72
N PRO A 74 0.57 -20.25 -14.63
CA PRO A 74 -0.45 -19.25 -14.97
C PRO A 74 -1.34 -18.97 -13.76
N PHE A 75 -1.73 -17.71 -13.60
CA PHE A 75 -2.65 -17.28 -12.55
C PHE A 75 -4.04 -17.91 -12.75
N ASN A 76 -4.60 -18.48 -11.69
CA ASN A 76 -5.92 -19.12 -11.75
C ASN A 76 -6.90 -18.53 -10.72
N LYS A 77 -7.94 -17.84 -11.19
CA LYS A 77 -8.99 -17.27 -10.32
C LYS A 77 -9.86 -18.31 -9.62
N SER A 78 -9.87 -19.56 -10.06
CA SER A 78 -10.58 -20.65 -9.40
C SER A 78 -9.74 -21.38 -8.34
N SER A 79 -8.43 -21.11 -8.27
CA SER A 79 -7.51 -21.73 -7.30
C SER A 79 -7.32 -20.85 -6.05
N ASN A 80 -6.22 -21.06 -5.32
CA ASN A 80 -5.81 -20.25 -4.16
C ASN A 80 -4.91 -19.06 -4.53
N ASP A 81 -4.83 -18.69 -5.80
CA ASP A 81 -3.92 -17.65 -6.31
C ASP A 81 -4.47 -16.24 -6.05
N VAL A 82 -3.70 -15.36 -5.41
CA VAL A 82 -4.13 -14.01 -5.02
C VAL A 82 -3.21 -12.97 -5.63
N ILE A 83 -3.78 -12.02 -6.38
CA ILE A 83 -3.05 -10.82 -6.80
C ILE A 83 -2.99 -9.86 -5.61
N VAL A 84 -1.81 -9.37 -5.29
CA VAL A 84 -1.59 -8.36 -4.24
C VAL A 84 -1.05 -7.10 -4.87
N PHE A 85 -1.69 -5.96 -4.64
CA PHE A 85 -1.24 -4.68 -5.18
C PHE A 85 -0.55 -3.81 -4.12
N VAL A 86 0.75 -3.59 -4.28
CA VAL A 86 1.56 -2.66 -3.48
C VAL A 86 1.36 -1.26 -4.06
N HIS A 87 0.45 -0.49 -3.46
CA HIS A 87 0.05 0.83 -3.95
C HIS A 87 0.98 1.93 -3.42
N ILE A 88 2.00 2.28 -4.20
CA ILE A 88 2.88 3.43 -3.93
C ILE A 88 2.15 4.74 -4.29
N GLN A 89 2.23 5.74 -3.41
CA GLN A 89 1.56 7.02 -3.63
C GLN A 89 1.99 7.63 -4.97
N LYS A 90 0.99 8.12 -5.71
CA LYS A 90 1.13 8.96 -6.92
C LYS A 90 1.69 8.26 -8.17
N THR A 91 1.68 6.93 -8.21
CA THR A 91 2.16 6.12 -9.36
C THR A 91 1.03 5.59 -10.26
N ALA A 92 -0.14 6.24 -10.29
CA ALA A 92 -1.35 5.77 -11.00
C ALA A 92 -2.08 4.56 -10.38
N GLY A 93 -1.76 4.16 -9.15
CA GLY A 93 -2.44 3.07 -8.45
C GLY A 93 -3.97 3.22 -8.36
N THR A 94 -4.50 4.43 -8.19
CA THR A 94 -5.97 4.66 -8.20
C THR A 94 -6.61 4.31 -9.54
N THR A 95 -5.93 4.54 -10.66
CA THR A 95 -6.43 4.15 -11.99
C THR A 95 -6.35 2.64 -12.13
N PHE A 96 -5.18 2.06 -11.87
CA PHE A 96 -4.97 0.62 -12.03
C PHE A 96 -5.91 -0.23 -11.17
N GLU A 97 -6.09 0.11 -9.88
CA GLU A 97 -7.02 -0.63 -9.02
C GLU A 97 -8.47 -0.53 -9.49
N LYS A 98 -8.89 0.61 -10.09
CA LYS A 98 -10.22 0.71 -10.72
C LYS A 98 -10.35 -0.26 -11.89
N PHE A 99 -9.29 -0.43 -12.67
CA PHE A 99 -9.27 -1.40 -13.77
C PHE A 99 -9.39 -2.84 -13.27
N LEU A 100 -8.63 -3.19 -12.23
CA LEU A 100 -8.71 -4.50 -11.59
C LEU A 100 -10.12 -4.85 -11.10
N VAL A 101 -10.84 -3.90 -10.51
CA VAL A 101 -12.14 -4.17 -9.88
C VAL A 101 -13.36 -3.87 -10.75
N ARG A 102 -13.27 -2.98 -11.76
CA ARG A 102 -14.44 -2.52 -12.55
C ARG A 102 -14.36 -2.79 -14.04
N TYR A 103 -13.16 -2.90 -14.59
CA TYR A 103 -12.98 -3.05 -16.03
C TYR A 103 -12.39 -4.40 -16.41
N GLN A 104 -12.17 -5.29 -15.46
CA GLN A 104 -11.81 -6.68 -15.73
C GLN A 104 -13.01 -7.45 -16.33
N GLN A 105 -12.78 -8.17 -17.43
CA GLN A 105 -13.79 -8.98 -18.11
C GLN A 105 -13.97 -10.35 -17.47
N SER A 106 -12.89 -11.03 -17.06
CA SER A 106 -12.96 -12.38 -16.49
C SER A 106 -13.18 -12.36 -14.98
N LEU A 107 -14.38 -12.81 -14.55
CA LEU A 107 -14.87 -12.81 -13.16
C LEU A 107 -14.90 -11.40 -12.54
N PRO A 108 -15.85 -10.54 -12.95
CA PRO A 108 -15.91 -9.16 -12.48
C PRO A 108 -16.21 -9.08 -10.98
N CYS A 109 -15.60 -8.12 -10.29
CA CYS A 109 -15.92 -7.87 -8.89
C CYS A 109 -17.33 -7.25 -8.77
N LYS A 110 -18.02 -7.59 -7.69
CA LYS A 110 -19.33 -7.01 -7.35
C LYS A 110 -19.12 -5.66 -6.67
N CYS A 111 -19.29 -4.58 -7.43
CA CYS A 111 -19.18 -3.20 -6.94
C CYS A 111 -20.56 -2.58 -6.72
N GLN A 112 -20.84 -2.07 -5.52
CA GLN A 112 -22.07 -1.32 -5.24
C GLN A 112 -21.85 0.18 -5.49
N ALA A 113 -22.89 0.86 -6.00
CA ALA A 113 -22.89 2.32 -6.09
C ALA A 113 -22.60 2.94 -4.70
N HIS A 114 -21.87 4.05 -4.68
CA HIS A 114 -21.45 4.78 -3.45
C HIS A 114 -20.47 4.06 -2.53
N LYS A 115 -20.19 2.75 -2.70
CA LYS A 115 -19.13 2.06 -1.96
C LYS A 115 -17.79 2.17 -2.69
N LYS A 116 -16.73 2.53 -1.95
CA LYS A 116 -15.36 2.58 -2.48
C LYS A 116 -14.79 1.17 -2.72
N ARG A 117 -15.20 0.19 -1.91
CA ARG A 117 -14.74 -1.21 -1.98
C ARG A 117 -15.71 -2.07 -2.79
N CYS A 118 -15.16 -2.99 -3.57
CA CYS A 118 -15.85 -4.00 -4.34
C CYS A 118 -15.56 -5.39 -3.75
N ASN A 119 -16.51 -6.32 -3.87
CA ASN A 119 -16.30 -7.71 -3.50
C ASN A 119 -15.70 -8.46 -4.70
N CYS A 120 -14.43 -8.86 -4.57
CA CYS A 120 -13.70 -9.66 -5.56
C CYS A 120 -13.57 -11.12 -5.12
N GLY A 121 -14.67 -11.68 -4.59
CA GLY A 121 -14.75 -13.06 -4.15
C GLY A 121 -14.74 -14.07 -5.31
N ARG A 122 -14.24 -15.27 -5.04
CA ARG A 122 -14.37 -16.44 -5.92
C ARG A 122 -15.78 -17.01 -5.86
N ASN A 123 -16.23 -17.60 -6.96
CA ASN A 123 -17.54 -18.27 -7.03
C ASN A 123 -17.68 -19.41 -6.02
N ALA A 124 -16.61 -20.17 -5.79
CA ALA A 124 -16.66 -21.38 -4.96
C ALA A 124 -16.56 -21.12 -3.44
N SER A 125 -15.89 -20.05 -3.00
CA SER A 125 -15.54 -19.88 -1.58
C SER A 125 -15.78 -18.48 -0.99
N ASN A 126 -16.29 -17.51 -1.77
CA ASN A 126 -16.35 -16.08 -1.39
C ASN A 126 -15.01 -15.47 -0.93
N GLU A 127 -13.90 -16.22 -0.94
CA GLU A 127 -12.56 -15.74 -0.67
C GLU A 127 -12.10 -14.80 -1.77
N THR A 128 -11.35 -13.78 -1.43
CA THR A 128 -10.89 -12.81 -2.44
C THR A 128 -9.76 -13.40 -3.30
N TRP A 129 -9.79 -13.12 -4.60
CA TRP A 129 -8.65 -13.34 -5.50
C TRP A 129 -7.77 -12.10 -5.65
N LEU A 130 -8.20 -10.96 -5.07
CA LEU A 130 -7.52 -9.67 -5.16
C LEU A 130 -7.36 -9.04 -3.78
N PHE A 131 -6.13 -8.72 -3.41
CA PHE A 131 -5.78 -7.94 -2.23
C PHE A 131 -5.31 -6.54 -2.66
N SER A 132 -6.17 -5.54 -2.44
CA SER A 132 -5.98 -4.17 -2.91
C SER A 132 -6.85 -3.21 -2.11
N ARG A 133 -6.63 -1.89 -2.24
CA ARG A 133 -7.46 -0.86 -1.62
C ARG A 133 -8.93 -0.98 -2.01
N TYR A 134 -9.21 -1.26 -3.28
CA TYR A 134 -10.59 -1.34 -3.78
C TYR A 134 -11.24 -2.72 -3.63
N SER A 135 -10.53 -3.72 -3.10
CA SER A 135 -11.12 -5.01 -2.72
C SER A 135 -11.17 -5.17 -1.19
N THR A 136 -10.03 -5.46 -0.58
CA THR A 136 -9.86 -5.71 0.86
C THR A 136 -9.77 -4.42 1.67
N GLY A 137 -9.43 -3.29 1.05
CA GLY A 137 -9.17 -2.05 1.76
C GLY A 137 -7.77 -2.02 2.37
N TRP A 138 -7.52 -1.03 3.23
CA TRP A 138 -6.23 -0.83 3.91
C TRP A 138 -6.08 -1.68 5.17
N VAL A 139 -6.42 -2.97 5.07
CA VAL A 139 -6.42 -3.89 6.23
C VAL A 139 -5.02 -4.13 6.80
N CYS A 140 -3.97 -3.97 5.99
CA CYS A 140 -2.57 -4.03 6.43
C CYS A 140 -1.96 -2.66 6.78
N GLY A 141 -2.70 -1.57 6.67
CA GLY A 141 -2.16 -0.21 6.79
C GLY A 141 -2.47 0.63 5.56
N LEU A 142 -2.64 1.93 5.75
CA LEU A 142 -2.82 2.88 4.65
C LEU A 142 -1.54 2.92 3.82
N HIS A 143 -1.62 2.61 2.52
CA HIS A 143 -0.46 2.51 1.64
C HIS A 143 0.63 1.58 2.18
N ALA A 144 0.24 0.44 2.75
CA ALA A 144 1.16 -0.56 3.26
C ALA A 144 2.24 -0.91 2.22
N ASP A 145 3.50 -0.81 2.63
CA ASP A 145 4.65 -1.07 1.78
C ASP A 145 4.99 -2.57 1.66
N PHE A 146 6.06 -2.91 0.94
CA PHE A 146 6.52 -4.28 0.79
C PHE A 146 6.85 -4.94 2.14
N THR A 147 7.44 -4.20 3.08
CA THR A 147 7.77 -4.71 4.41
C THR A 147 6.49 -5.05 5.19
N GLU A 148 5.51 -4.14 5.19
CA GLU A 148 4.24 -4.35 5.87
C GLU A 148 3.42 -5.49 5.26
N LEU A 149 3.35 -5.58 3.93
CA LEU A 149 2.55 -6.58 3.23
C LEU A 149 3.19 -7.97 3.24
N VAL A 150 4.51 -8.04 2.97
CA VAL A 150 5.24 -9.28 2.67
C VAL A 150 6.08 -9.73 3.85
N VAL A 151 7.02 -8.89 4.30
CA VAL A 151 8.01 -9.28 5.33
C VAL A 151 7.33 -9.57 6.67
N ASN A 152 6.34 -8.75 7.04
CA ASN A 152 5.54 -8.94 8.26
C ASN A 152 4.36 -9.92 8.08
N SER A 153 4.30 -10.63 6.95
CA SER A 153 3.27 -11.60 6.56
C SER A 153 1.83 -11.11 6.79
N CYS A 154 1.58 -9.81 6.59
CA CYS A 154 0.27 -9.25 6.90
C CYS A 154 -0.82 -9.79 5.96
N VAL A 155 -0.53 -9.90 4.66
CA VAL A 155 -1.49 -10.41 3.67
C VAL A 155 -1.93 -11.83 4.03
N GLU A 156 -0.98 -12.70 4.33
CA GLU A 156 -1.25 -14.09 4.70
C GLU A 156 -2.11 -14.17 5.96
N ARG A 157 -1.69 -13.50 7.04
CA ARG A 157 -2.43 -13.47 8.32
C ARG A 157 -3.87 -12.98 8.15
N VAL A 158 -4.07 -11.92 7.35
CA VAL A 158 -5.41 -11.36 7.11
C VAL A 158 -6.29 -12.35 6.33
N LEU A 159 -5.76 -12.98 5.30
CA LEU A 159 -6.52 -13.90 4.45
C LEU A 159 -6.80 -15.23 5.15
N ASP A 160 -5.88 -15.74 5.96
CA ASP A 160 -6.10 -16.90 6.83
C ASP A 160 -7.19 -16.62 7.86
N LYS A 161 -7.15 -15.46 8.52
CA LYS A 161 -8.20 -15.05 9.45
C LYS A 161 -9.56 -14.97 8.76
N GLN A 162 -9.62 -14.46 7.52
CA GLN A 162 -10.85 -14.41 6.74
C GLN A 162 -11.36 -15.81 6.36
N ALA A 163 -10.46 -16.75 6.06
CA ALA A 163 -10.81 -18.14 5.72
C ALA A 163 -11.12 -19.01 6.95
N GLY A 164 -10.78 -18.55 8.16
CA GLY A 164 -10.96 -19.27 9.42
C GLY A 164 -9.92 -20.37 9.67
N HIS A 165 -8.95 -20.55 8.77
CA HIS A 165 -7.87 -21.54 8.89
C HIS A 165 -6.66 -21.13 8.05
N LYS A 166 -5.48 -21.70 8.39
CA LYS A 166 -4.26 -21.52 7.60
C LYS A 166 -4.42 -22.20 6.25
N LYS A 167 -4.15 -21.47 5.16
CA LYS A 167 -4.33 -22.00 3.81
C LYS A 167 -3.17 -21.58 2.91
N LYS A 168 -2.57 -22.58 2.24
CA LYS A 168 -1.51 -22.34 1.26
C LYS A 168 -2.08 -21.60 0.05
N ARG A 169 -1.61 -20.36 -0.16
CA ARG A 169 -1.95 -19.47 -1.27
C ARG A 169 -0.70 -19.11 -2.05
N ASN A 170 -0.87 -18.83 -3.34
CA ASN A 170 0.19 -18.26 -4.16
C ASN A 170 -0.07 -16.75 -4.28
N TYR A 171 0.87 -15.92 -3.85
CA TYR A 171 0.74 -14.47 -3.90
C TYR A 171 1.48 -13.90 -5.10
N PHE A 172 0.75 -13.20 -5.97
CA PHE A 172 1.27 -12.53 -7.14
C PHE A 172 1.35 -11.04 -6.83
N TYR A 173 2.50 -10.63 -6.30
CA TYR A 173 2.73 -9.22 -5.96
C TYR A 173 2.86 -8.37 -7.22
N THR A 174 2.22 -7.22 -7.18
CA THR A 174 2.17 -6.27 -8.28
C THR A 174 2.32 -4.84 -7.79
N THR A 175 2.87 -3.96 -8.61
CA THR A 175 2.97 -2.53 -8.29
C THR A 175 2.90 -1.65 -9.54
N PHE A 176 2.96 -0.34 -9.36
CA PHE A 176 3.16 0.63 -10.42
C PHE A 176 4.24 1.62 -9.99
N LEU A 177 5.12 1.95 -10.93
CA LEU A 177 6.16 2.96 -10.79
C LEU A 177 5.88 4.15 -11.69
N ARG A 178 6.57 5.24 -11.40
CA ARG A 178 6.46 6.52 -12.10
C ARG A 178 7.80 7.22 -12.11
N ASN A 179 8.04 8.04 -13.14
CA ASN A 179 9.18 8.95 -13.16
C ASN A 179 9.32 9.67 -11.79
N PRO A 180 10.49 9.61 -11.13
CA PRO A 180 10.64 10.07 -9.74
C PRO A 180 10.31 11.54 -9.53
N THR A 181 10.77 12.42 -10.42
CA THR A 181 10.50 13.85 -10.33
C THR A 181 9.01 14.12 -10.47
N ASP A 182 8.36 13.55 -11.49
CA ASP A 182 6.93 13.70 -11.70
C ASP A 182 6.09 13.14 -10.54
N ARG A 183 6.54 12.01 -9.97
CA ARG A 183 5.93 11.38 -8.80
C ARG A 183 6.03 12.29 -7.58
N PHE A 184 7.21 12.87 -7.35
CA PHE A 184 7.47 13.82 -6.27
C PHE A 184 6.61 15.08 -6.39
N ILE A 185 6.57 15.72 -7.55
CA ILE A 185 5.72 16.89 -7.80
C ILE A 185 4.23 16.57 -7.66
N SER A 186 3.80 15.40 -8.15
CA SER A 186 2.43 14.93 -7.97
C SER A 186 2.06 14.72 -6.49
N GLU A 187 3.04 14.33 -5.66
CA GLU A 187 2.88 14.20 -4.21
C GLU A 187 2.79 15.56 -3.55
N PHE A 188 3.75 16.44 -3.80
CA PHE A 188 3.75 17.83 -3.35
C PHE A 188 2.39 18.49 -3.60
N ARG A 189 1.90 18.46 -4.84
CA ARG A 189 0.60 19.05 -5.19
C ARG A 189 -0.58 18.38 -4.49
N HIS A 190 -0.46 17.12 -4.07
CA HIS A 190 -1.51 16.46 -3.30
C HIS A 190 -1.48 16.89 -1.83
N VAL A 191 -0.28 17.00 -1.27
CA VAL A 191 -0.04 17.45 0.10
C VAL A 191 -0.47 18.91 0.26
N GLN A 192 -0.13 19.77 -0.71
CA GLN A 192 -0.58 21.15 -0.78
C GLN A 192 -2.11 21.30 -0.76
N ARG A 193 -2.86 20.26 -1.14
CA ARG A 193 -4.34 20.22 -1.04
C ARG A 193 -4.86 19.39 0.15
N GLY A 194 -4.03 19.19 1.18
CA GLY A 194 -4.40 18.57 2.45
C GLY A 194 -4.13 17.06 2.57
N ALA A 195 -3.45 16.41 1.62
CA ALA A 195 -3.08 15.00 1.79
C ALA A 195 -1.94 14.84 2.79
N THR A 196 -2.11 13.99 3.80
CA THR A 196 -1.06 13.71 4.80
C THR A 196 -0.65 12.24 4.85
N TRP A 197 -1.60 11.33 4.61
CA TRP A 197 -1.46 9.89 4.85
C TRP A 197 -0.99 9.55 6.29
N ILE A 198 -1.30 10.42 7.26
CA ILE A 198 -0.80 10.31 8.63
C ILE A 198 -1.23 9.02 9.36
N SER A 199 -2.30 8.37 8.91
CA SER A 199 -2.74 7.08 9.46
C SER A 199 -2.00 5.86 8.89
N SER A 200 -0.91 6.06 8.15
CA SER A 200 -0.01 4.98 7.70
C SER A 200 0.71 4.41 8.93
N LYS A 201 0.81 3.08 9.02
CA LYS A 201 1.30 2.43 10.24
C LYS A 201 2.82 2.31 10.28
N HIS A 202 3.46 2.19 9.12
CA HIS A 202 4.91 2.09 9.01
C HIS A 202 5.44 0.94 9.88
N VAL A 203 4.77 -0.22 9.83
CA VAL A 203 5.15 -1.39 10.63
C VAL A 203 6.40 -2.05 10.05
N CYS A 204 7.42 -2.21 10.87
CA CYS A 204 8.64 -2.93 10.55
C CYS A 204 9.12 -3.66 11.82
N ASP A 205 9.61 -4.89 11.67
CA ASP A 205 9.97 -5.79 12.78
C ASP A 205 8.85 -5.90 13.84
N GLY A 206 7.61 -6.05 13.37
CA GLY A 206 6.43 -6.23 14.22
C GLY A 206 5.94 -4.99 14.96
N ARG A 207 6.63 -3.84 14.89
CA ARG A 207 6.27 -2.59 15.57
C ARG A 207 6.02 -1.43 14.60
N PRO A 208 5.07 -0.52 14.88
CA PRO A 208 4.96 0.74 14.12
C PRO A 208 6.19 1.63 14.36
N ALA A 209 6.53 2.46 13.37
CA ALA A 209 7.58 3.46 13.52
C ALA A 209 7.27 4.41 14.69
N SER A 210 8.29 4.72 15.51
CA SER A 210 8.13 5.69 16.58
C SER A 210 8.17 7.12 16.03
N VAL A 211 7.63 8.09 16.76
CA VAL A 211 7.72 9.52 16.39
C VAL A 211 9.18 10.00 16.35
N ASN A 212 10.06 9.36 17.13
CA ASN A 212 11.49 9.68 17.13
C ASN A 212 12.20 9.17 15.87
N ASP A 213 11.79 7.99 15.39
CA ASP A 213 12.32 7.37 14.17
C ASP A 213 11.77 8.06 12.91
N LEU A 214 10.52 8.52 12.98
CA LEU A 214 9.80 9.12 11.86
C LEU A 214 9.09 10.44 12.27
N PRO A 215 9.84 11.54 12.45
CA PRO A 215 9.24 12.84 12.74
C PRO A 215 8.35 13.31 11.58
N THR A 216 7.32 14.08 11.91
CA THR A 216 6.44 14.68 10.89
C THR A 216 6.95 16.05 10.44
N CYS A 217 6.73 16.39 9.17
CA CYS A 217 7.09 17.69 8.61
C CYS A 217 6.07 18.80 8.89
N PHE A 218 4.98 18.48 9.56
CA PHE A 218 3.82 19.34 9.77
C PHE A 218 3.14 18.97 11.09
N ASP A 219 2.34 19.87 11.66
CA ASP A 219 1.55 19.57 12.87
C ASP A 219 0.46 18.53 12.53
N PRO A 220 0.47 17.32 13.12
CA PRO A 220 -0.54 16.28 12.89
C PRO A 220 -2.00 16.73 13.04
N ARG A 221 -2.26 17.77 13.84
CA ARG A 221 -3.60 18.29 14.14
C ARG A 221 -4.11 19.23 13.05
N ILE A 222 -3.19 19.87 12.32
CA ILE A 222 -3.50 20.88 11.29
C ILE A 222 -3.36 20.28 9.89
N GLY A 223 -2.36 19.42 9.69
CA GLY A 223 -1.98 18.92 8.37
C GLY A 223 -0.95 19.83 7.69
N TRP A 224 -0.78 19.63 6.39
CA TRP A 224 0.22 20.34 5.57
C TRP A 224 -0.40 21.01 4.34
N GLU A 225 -1.67 21.41 4.47
CA GLU A 225 -2.40 22.13 3.43
C GLU A 225 -1.76 23.50 3.18
N GLY A 226 -1.71 23.92 1.91
CA GLY A 226 -1.13 25.20 1.53
C GLY A 226 0.40 25.27 1.49
N VAL A 227 1.12 24.18 1.85
CA VAL A 227 2.59 24.15 1.85
C VAL A 227 3.17 24.63 0.50
N SER A 228 4.21 25.47 0.58
CA SER A 228 5.01 25.90 -0.57
C SER A 228 5.92 24.76 -1.06
N LEU A 229 6.49 24.89 -2.27
CA LEU A 229 7.45 23.88 -2.72
C LEU A 229 8.72 23.91 -1.86
N GLU A 230 9.15 25.12 -1.49
CA GLU A 230 10.32 25.40 -0.67
C GLU A 230 10.22 24.72 0.69
N GLU A 231 9.09 24.88 1.39
CA GLU A 231 8.85 24.20 2.67
C GLU A 231 8.75 22.67 2.52
N PHE A 232 8.17 22.20 1.41
CA PHE A 232 8.03 20.77 1.14
C PHE A 232 9.40 20.10 0.94
N ILE A 233 10.32 20.75 0.22
CA ILE A 233 11.67 20.22 0.00
C ILE A 233 12.61 20.47 1.19
N SER A 234 12.34 21.48 2.03
CA SER A 234 13.22 21.81 3.17
C SER A 234 13.08 20.86 4.36
N CYS A 235 11.99 20.10 4.45
CA CYS A 235 11.83 19.13 5.54
C CYS A 235 12.69 17.88 5.32
N PRO A 236 13.68 17.59 6.18
CA PRO A 236 14.56 16.42 6.01
C PRO A 236 13.83 15.09 6.22
N TYR A 237 12.70 15.09 6.92
CA TYR A 237 11.89 13.90 7.23
C TYR A 237 10.78 13.65 6.20
N ASN A 238 10.82 14.33 5.04
CA ASN A 238 9.77 14.20 4.05
C ASN A 238 9.78 12.81 3.39
N LEU A 239 8.75 12.01 3.71
CA LEU A 239 8.58 10.66 3.16
C LEU A 239 8.38 10.61 1.64
N ALA A 240 8.23 11.76 0.97
CA ALA A 240 8.26 11.86 -0.48
C ALA A 240 9.63 11.53 -1.07
N PHE A 241 10.72 11.71 -0.31
CA PHE A 241 12.07 11.34 -0.76
C PHE A 241 12.21 9.83 -0.87
N ASN A 242 12.76 9.38 -2.01
CA ASN A 242 13.05 7.97 -2.32
C ASN A 242 11.89 7.02 -1.97
N ARG A 243 10.65 7.48 -2.21
CA ARG A 243 9.44 6.77 -1.78
C ARG A 243 9.32 5.42 -2.46
N GLN A 244 9.59 5.34 -3.77
CA GLN A 244 9.42 4.09 -4.51
C GLN A 244 10.41 3.04 -4.05
N THR A 245 11.68 3.43 -3.87
CA THR A 245 12.71 2.54 -3.34
C THR A 245 12.35 2.09 -1.93
N ARG A 246 12.11 3.03 -0.99
CA ARG A 246 11.74 2.68 0.39
C ARG A 246 10.52 1.76 0.48
N MET A 247 9.47 2.02 -0.31
CA MET A 247 8.25 1.21 -0.25
C MET A 247 8.35 -0.16 -0.93
N LEU A 248 9.40 -0.40 -1.71
CA LEU A 248 9.64 -1.69 -2.36
C LEU A 248 10.72 -2.53 -1.67
N SER A 249 11.54 -1.93 -0.80
CA SER A 249 12.57 -2.63 -0.05
C SER A 249 12.02 -3.39 1.16
N ASN A 250 12.80 -4.36 1.60
CA ASN A 250 12.71 -4.90 2.96
C ASN A 250 13.46 -3.95 3.91
N LEU A 251 12.71 -3.16 4.67
CA LEU A 251 13.28 -2.15 5.58
C LEU A 251 13.96 -2.76 6.81
N SER A 252 13.64 -4.01 7.17
CA SER A 252 14.34 -4.72 8.25
C SER A 252 15.84 -4.87 7.98
N LEU A 253 16.25 -4.89 6.70
CA LEU A 253 17.67 -4.98 6.30
C LEU A 253 18.48 -3.71 6.59
N VAL A 254 17.82 -2.59 6.87
CA VAL A 254 18.46 -1.29 7.10
C VAL A 254 18.12 -0.71 8.47
N GLY A 255 17.61 -1.51 9.42
CA GLY A 255 17.20 -1.01 10.73
C GLY A 255 15.85 -0.26 10.69
N CYS A 256 14.91 -0.75 9.89
CA CYS A 256 13.54 -0.25 9.81
C CYS A 256 13.46 1.23 9.45
N TYR A 257 12.87 2.10 10.27
CA TYR A 257 12.73 3.54 10.00
C TYR A 257 13.85 4.37 10.61
N GLU A 258 14.72 3.78 11.43
CA GLU A 258 15.84 4.48 12.08
C GLU A 258 16.85 5.02 11.05
N HIS A 259 17.08 4.30 9.94
CA HIS A 259 17.96 4.76 8.86
C HIS A 259 17.57 6.12 8.28
N LEU A 260 16.30 6.54 8.36
CA LEU A 260 15.86 7.83 7.86
C LEU A 260 16.37 9.01 8.71
N ARG A 261 16.75 8.78 9.98
CA ARG A 261 17.36 9.82 10.82
C ARG A 261 18.80 10.11 10.43
N LYS A 262 19.54 9.06 10.08
CA LYS A 262 20.96 9.13 9.72
C LYS A 262 21.23 8.20 8.54
N PRO A 263 20.81 8.58 7.31
CA PRO A 263 21.04 7.76 6.14
C PRO A 263 22.54 7.54 5.92
N SER A 264 22.94 6.28 5.76
CA SER A 264 24.30 5.92 5.34
C SER A 264 24.32 5.43 3.90
N TYR A 265 25.45 5.60 3.23
CA TYR A 265 25.64 5.10 1.87
C TYR A 265 25.45 3.57 1.80
N GLU A 266 25.89 2.85 2.82
CA GLU A 266 25.75 1.38 2.91
C GLU A 266 24.27 0.99 3.02
N GLN A 267 23.49 1.67 3.86
CA GLN A 267 22.05 1.44 3.99
C GLN A 267 21.31 1.79 2.69
N ASP A 268 21.67 2.89 2.03
CA ASP A 268 21.13 3.27 0.72
C ASP A 268 21.35 2.14 -0.31
N LYS A 269 22.55 1.55 -0.34
CA LYS A 269 22.89 0.45 -1.25
C LYS A 269 22.09 -0.81 -0.93
N ILE A 270 22.00 -1.22 0.34
CA ILE A 270 21.21 -2.39 0.78
C ILE A 270 19.73 -2.20 0.43
N MET A 271 19.19 -1.02 0.70
CA MET A 271 17.80 -0.68 0.38
C MET A 271 17.56 -0.73 -1.13
N MET A 272 18.48 -0.20 -1.94
CA MET A 272 18.42 -0.25 -3.39
C MET A 272 18.45 -1.70 -3.93
N ASP A 273 19.41 -2.50 -3.49
CA ASP A 273 19.56 -3.89 -3.91
C ASP A 273 18.31 -4.71 -3.54
N SER A 274 17.75 -4.46 -2.35
CA SER A 274 16.47 -5.04 -1.93
C SER A 274 15.30 -4.62 -2.83
N ALA A 275 15.16 -3.34 -3.16
CA ALA A 275 14.08 -2.86 -4.03
C ALA A 275 14.15 -3.47 -5.43
N LYS A 276 15.35 -3.52 -6.03
CA LYS A 276 15.56 -4.13 -7.35
C LYS A 276 15.22 -5.62 -7.33
N MET A 277 15.67 -6.35 -6.32
CA MET A 277 15.37 -7.78 -6.14
C MET A 277 13.86 -8.01 -6.01
N ASN A 278 13.21 -7.26 -5.13
CA ASN A 278 11.77 -7.40 -4.88
C ASN A 278 10.96 -7.06 -6.14
N LEU A 279 11.28 -5.97 -6.84
CA LEU A 279 10.63 -5.60 -8.11
C LEU A 279 10.84 -6.68 -9.18
N ARG A 280 12.05 -7.23 -9.30
CA ARG A 280 12.36 -8.34 -10.22
C ARG A 280 11.55 -9.58 -9.90
N ASN A 281 11.23 -9.85 -8.65
CA ASN A 281 10.45 -11.02 -8.25
C ASN A 281 8.93 -10.77 -8.25
N MET A 282 8.47 -9.54 -8.49
CA MET A 282 7.05 -9.27 -8.68
C MET A 282 6.54 -9.86 -10.00
N ALA A 283 5.31 -10.39 -9.94
CA ALA A 283 4.62 -10.96 -11.10
C ALA A 283 4.41 -9.93 -12.21
N PHE A 284 4.13 -8.69 -11.81
CA PHE A 284 3.91 -7.59 -12.72
C PHE A 284 4.26 -6.26 -12.05
N PHE A 285 4.79 -5.33 -12.83
CA PHE A 285 4.77 -3.92 -12.46
C PHE A 285 4.50 -3.07 -13.70
N GLY A 286 3.77 -1.97 -13.51
CA GLY A 286 3.48 -1.01 -14.57
C GLY A 286 4.36 0.23 -14.48
N ILE A 287 4.54 0.91 -15.62
CA ILE A 287 5.17 2.23 -15.72
C ILE A 287 4.07 3.23 -16.08
N LYS A 288 3.86 4.25 -15.23
CA LYS A 288 2.80 5.25 -15.41
C LYS A 288 2.91 5.97 -16.75
N GLU A 289 4.11 6.20 -17.25
CA GLU A 289 4.38 6.87 -18.52
C GLU A 289 4.04 5.97 -19.74
N ARG A 290 3.88 4.66 -19.53
CA ARG A 290 3.63 3.65 -20.55
C ARG A 290 2.37 2.84 -20.22
N MET A 291 1.25 3.53 -19.99
CA MET A 291 -0.01 2.88 -19.53
C MET A 291 -0.54 1.80 -20.48
N ASP A 292 -0.46 2.01 -21.80
CA ASP A 292 -0.94 1.02 -22.78
C ASP A 292 -0.05 -0.23 -22.82
N ASP A 293 1.27 -0.06 -22.73
CA ASP A 293 2.19 -1.20 -22.60
C ASP A 293 2.04 -1.89 -21.26
N SER A 294 1.77 -1.14 -20.19
CA SER A 294 1.50 -1.70 -18.87
C SER A 294 0.20 -2.51 -18.86
N GLN A 295 -0.81 -2.05 -19.61
CA GLN A 295 -2.02 -2.84 -19.86
C GLN A 295 -1.66 -4.12 -20.59
N PHE A 296 -0.99 -4.02 -21.74
CA PHE A 296 -0.57 -5.19 -22.51
C PHE A 296 0.20 -6.20 -21.65
N TYR A 297 1.18 -5.73 -20.86
CA TYR A 297 1.98 -6.56 -19.98
C TYR A 297 1.11 -7.27 -18.93
N PHE A 298 0.24 -6.53 -18.23
CA PHE A 298 -0.66 -7.13 -17.23
C PHE A 298 -1.57 -8.18 -17.85
N GLU A 299 -2.23 -7.85 -18.97
CA GLU A 299 -3.22 -8.72 -19.59
C GLU A 299 -2.60 -10.05 -20.06
N ASN A 300 -1.38 -10.03 -20.58
CA ASN A 300 -0.68 -11.22 -21.03
C ASN A 300 0.00 -12.00 -19.89
N THR A 301 0.28 -11.34 -18.76
CA THR A 301 0.85 -12.01 -17.57
C THR A 301 -0.21 -12.83 -16.83
N PHE A 302 -1.41 -12.28 -16.69
CA PHE A 302 -2.49 -12.88 -15.90
C PHE A 302 -3.60 -13.50 -16.73
N ASP A 303 -3.48 -13.50 -18.06
CA ASP A 303 -4.52 -13.91 -19.00
C ASP A 303 -5.88 -13.25 -18.70
N MET A 304 -5.84 -11.93 -18.61
CA MET A 304 -6.89 -11.11 -18.01
C MET A 304 -7.12 -9.87 -18.85
N LYS A 305 -8.28 -9.72 -19.48
CA LYS A 305 -8.57 -8.59 -20.38
C LYS A 305 -9.32 -7.45 -19.70
N PHE A 306 -8.92 -6.21 -19.99
CA PHE A 306 -9.68 -5.05 -19.58
C PHE A 306 -10.65 -4.62 -20.68
N SER A 307 -11.84 -4.15 -20.31
CA SER A 307 -12.86 -3.63 -21.22
C SER A 307 -12.60 -2.19 -21.70
N ARG A 308 -11.58 -1.53 -21.16
CA ARG A 308 -11.20 -0.14 -21.49
C ARG A 308 -9.68 -0.02 -21.61
N LYS A 309 -9.21 1.09 -22.20
CA LYS A 309 -7.77 1.43 -22.27
C LYS A 309 -7.33 2.27 -21.08
N MET A 310 -6.25 1.89 -20.41
CA MET A 310 -5.73 2.61 -19.25
C MET A 310 -5.23 4.02 -19.57
N SER A 311 -4.66 4.24 -20.76
CA SER A 311 -4.15 5.54 -21.23
C SER A 311 -5.18 6.67 -21.21
N VAL A 312 -6.48 6.35 -21.34
CA VAL A 312 -7.58 7.33 -21.33
C VAL A 312 -7.64 8.12 -20.01
N TRP A 313 -7.16 7.57 -18.90
CA TRP A 313 -7.17 8.22 -17.57
C TRP A 313 -5.83 8.91 -17.22
N GLY A 314 -5.05 9.32 -18.21
CA GLY A 314 -3.65 9.73 -18.07
C GLY A 314 -3.32 11.20 -17.77
N LYS A 315 -4.28 12.14 -17.74
CA LYS A 315 -3.95 13.56 -17.50
C LYS A 315 -3.47 13.76 -16.05
N SER A 316 -2.17 13.98 -15.88
CA SER A 316 -1.56 14.31 -14.59
C SER A 316 -1.41 15.82 -14.46
N LYS A 317 -1.89 16.39 -13.35
CA LYS A 317 -1.70 17.81 -13.00
C LYS A 317 -0.27 18.14 -12.53
N SER A 318 0.66 17.17 -12.55
CA SER A 318 2.05 17.39 -12.13
C SER A 318 2.80 18.29 -13.10
N ASN A 319 2.50 18.20 -14.40
CA ASN A 319 3.23 18.90 -15.45
C ASN A 319 2.98 20.42 -15.44
N ASP A 320 1.99 20.87 -14.68
CA ASP A 320 1.63 22.29 -14.55
C ASP A 320 2.54 23.02 -13.54
N THR A 321 3.47 22.33 -12.88
CA THR A 321 4.38 22.93 -11.91
C THR A 321 5.66 23.37 -12.59
N VAL A 322 5.85 24.69 -12.70
CA VAL A 322 7.11 25.28 -13.15
C VAL A 322 8.14 25.18 -12.04
N LEU A 323 9.30 24.62 -12.36
CA LEU A 323 10.44 24.48 -11.45
C LEU A 323 11.61 25.30 -11.98
N THR A 324 12.36 25.93 -11.08
CA THR A 324 13.70 26.44 -11.42
C THR A 324 14.67 25.28 -11.64
N GLU A 325 15.77 25.52 -12.35
CA GLU A 325 16.82 24.52 -12.54
C GLU A 325 17.39 24.03 -11.19
N SER A 326 17.55 24.94 -10.23
CA SER A 326 18.02 24.60 -8.88
C SER A 326 17.04 23.70 -8.11
N GLN A 327 15.73 23.97 -8.20
CA GLN A 327 14.70 23.12 -7.60
C GLN A 327 14.68 21.75 -8.26
N LEU A 328 14.77 21.69 -9.59
CA LEU A 328 14.79 20.43 -10.33
C LEU A 328 16.01 19.58 -9.94
N ALA A 329 17.20 20.17 -9.93
CA ALA A 329 18.43 19.48 -9.55
C ALA A 329 18.37 18.98 -8.11
N TYR A 330 17.85 19.80 -7.18
CA TYR A 330 17.65 19.39 -5.79
C TYR A 330 16.69 18.20 -5.68
N ILE A 331 15.52 18.26 -6.35
CA ILE A 331 14.52 17.19 -6.33
C ILE A 331 15.09 15.89 -6.91
N GLN A 332 15.86 15.97 -7.99
CA GLN A 332 16.53 14.80 -8.57
C GLN A 332 17.53 14.20 -7.57
N ASN A 333 18.35 15.03 -6.91
CA ASN A 333 19.33 14.58 -5.93
C ASN A 333 18.70 13.90 -4.70
N VAL A 334 17.68 14.50 -4.10
CA VAL A 334 16.99 13.90 -2.92
C VAL A 334 16.17 12.65 -3.29
N ASN A 335 15.90 12.43 -4.58
CA ASN A 335 15.26 11.22 -5.11
C ASN A 335 16.23 10.34 -5.93
N LYS A 336 17.55 10.42 -5.68
CA LYS A 336 18.57 9.67 -6.43
C LYS A 336 18.32 8.16 -6.46
N LEU A 337 17.82 7.58 -5.37
CA LEU A 337 17.54 6.15 -5.29
C LEU A 337 16.27 5.80 -6.07
N ASP A 338 15.26 6.67 -6.07
CA ASP A 338 14.09 6.46 -6.93
C ASP A 338 14.48 6.54 -8.42
N TRP A 339 15.42 7.40 -8.79
CA TRP A 339 15.95 7.50 -10.16
C TRP A 339 16.68 6.23 -10.61
N GLU A 340 17.63 5.76 -9.81
CA GLU A 340 18.33 4.52 -10.12
C GLU A 340 17.37 3.31 -10.19
N LEU A 341 16.40 3.21 -9.27
CA LEU A 341 15.39 2.15 -9.33
C LEU A 341 14.50 2.28 -10.57
N TYR A 342 14.08 3.48 -10.93
CA TYR A 342 13.20 3.71 -12.07
C TYR A 342 13.90 3.38 -13.40
N GLU A 343 15.17 3.74 -13.56
CA GLU A 343 15.96 3.37 -14.74
C GLU A 343 16.12 1.85 -14.86
N TYR A 344 16.41 1.17 -13.75
CA TYR A 344 16.41 -0.29 -13.70
C TYR A 344 15.05 -0.87 -14.09
N ALA A 345 13.96 -0.33 -13.53
CA ALA A 345 12.61 -0.79 -13.78
C ALA A 345 12.20 -0.65 -15.25
N VAL A 346 12.54 0.47 -15.91
CA VAL A 346 12.25 0.69 -17.33
C VAL A 346 12.96 -0.35 -18.21
N LYS A 347 14.25 -0.63 -17.96
CA LYS A 347 15.00 -1.66 -18.70
C LYS A 347 14.35 -3.03 -18.53
N LEU A 348 14.08 -3.44 -17.29
CA LEU A 348 13.42 -4.72 -16.99
C LEU A 348 12.01 -4.79 -17.60
N PHE A 349 11.27 -3.69 -17.61
CA PHE A 349 9.94 -3.59 -18.22
C PHE A 349 10.00 -3.82 -19.73
N ASP A 350 10.91 -3.14 -20.42
CA ASP A 350 11.09 -3.26 -21.87
C ASP A 350 11.49 -4.68 -22.28
N GLU A 351 12.38 -5.32 -21.51
CA GLU A 351 12.74 -6.73 -21.68
C GLU A 351 11.49 -7.64 -21.58
N ARG A 352 10.70 -7.50 -20.52
CA ARG A 352 9.51 -8.33 -20.27
C ARG A 352 8.43 -8.12 -21.32
N VAL A 353 8.15 -6.88 -21.69
CA VAL A 353 7.17 -6.54 -22.73
C VAL A 353 7.61 -7.10 -24.09
N SER A 354 8.89 -6.96 -24.42
CA SER A 354 9.45 -7.47 -25.69
C SER A 354 9.33 -8.99 -25.79
N LEU A 355 9.66 -9.71 -24.72
CA LEU A 355 9.50 -11.16 -24.65
C LEU A 355 8.05 -11.61 -24.84
N LEU A 356 7.08 -10.88 -24.25
CA LEU A 356 5.66 -11.18 -24.42
C LEU A 356 5.19 -10.92 -25.85
N ARG A 357 5.64 -9.82 -26.47
CA ARG A 357 5.34 -9.51 -27.88
C ARG A 357 5.91 -10.57 -28.82
N GLN A 358 7.14 -11.04 -28.58
CA GLN A 358 7.75 -12.13 -29.35
C GLN A 358 6.93 -13.42 -29.22
N LYS A 359 6.57 -13.81 -27.99
CA LYS A 359 5.72 -14.99 -27.75
C LYS A 359 4.36 -14.89 -28.45
N GLN A 360 3.75 -13.71 -28.48
CA GLN A 360 2.48 -13.51 -29.15
C GLN A 360 2.61 -13.67 -30.67
N ARG A 361 3.69 -13.13 -31.27
CA ARG A 361 3.99 -13.28 -32.70
C ARG A 361 4.31 -14.72 -33.11
N MET A 362 4.84 -15.54 -32.21
CA MET A 362 5.11 -16.97 -32.48
C MET A 362 3.85 -17.85 -32.34
N ARG A 363 2.77 -17.32 -31.74
CA ARG A 363 1.52 -18.05 -31.48
C ARG A 363 0.40 -17.74 -32.47
N GLY A 364 0.47 -16.59 -33.15
CA GLY A 364 -0.41 -16.22 -34.25
C GLY A 364 0.30 -16.43 -35.57
#